data_AF-A0A540NLL7-F1
#
_entry.id   AF-A0A540NLL7-F1
#
_cell.length_a   1.000
_cell.length_b   1.000
_cell.length_c   1.000
_cell.angle_alpha   90.00
_cell.angle_beta   90.00
_cell.angle_gamma   90.00
#
_symmetry.space_group_name_H-M   'P 1'
#
loop_
_entity.id
_entity.type
_entity.pdbx_description
1 polymer ?
#
loop_
_entity_poly.entity_id
_entity_poly.type
_entity_poly.pdbx_seq_one_letter_code
_entity_poly.pdbx_strand_id
1 'polypeptide(L)'
;MINHDGAIVNDQPWVAAILCFSHNKKKVMVRWFYRSDDALEKHPPFFGKDELIWFNHRDTVSIDTILGKCNVHTLDEYVKLQMVTYEDYY
;
A
#
# COMPACT_ATOMS: atom_id res chain seq x y z
N MET A 1 18.67 -1.10 3.74
CA MET A 1 19.71 -1.99 4.30
C MET A 1 19.59 -3.34 3.60
N ILE A 2 20.70 -3.99 3.23
CA ILE A 2 20.70 -5.25 2.45
C ILE A 2 20.79 -6.42 3.44
N ASN A 3 19.92 -7.43 3.32
CA ASN A 3 20.07 -8.68 4.07
C ASN A 3 21.18 -9.55 3.46
N HIS A 4 21.65 -10.53 4.24
CA HIS A 4 22.79 -11.42 3.93
C HIS A 4 22.67 -12.21 2.61
N ASP A 5 21.48 -12.21 1.99
CA ASP A 5 21.12 -13.00 0.82
C ASP A 5 20.99 -12.13 -0.47
N GLY A 6 21.32 -10.85 -0.40
CA GLY A 6 21.27 -9.93 -1.56
C GLY A 6 19.87 -9.54 -2.03
N ALA A 7 18.82 -9.94 -1.31
CA ALA A 7 17.45 -9.49 -1.56
C ALA A 7 17.29 -8.02 -1.10
N ILE A 8 16.75 -7.18 -1.97
CA ILE A 8 16.30 -5.83 -1.63
C ILE A 8 15.13 -5.99 -0.66
N VAL A 9 15.34 -5.75 0.63
CA VAL A 9 14.24 -5.64 1.59
C VAL A 9 13.55 -4.32 1.27
N ASN A 10 12.34 -4.41 0.71
CA ASN A 10 11.47 -3.25 0.57
C ASN A 10 11.03 -2.85 2.00
N ASP A 11 11.70 -1.85 2.56
CA ASP A 11 11.45 -1.34 3.92
C ASP A 11 10.22 -0.41 3.96
N GLN A 12 9.45 -0.34 2.86
CA GLN A 12 8.25 0.47 2.79
C GLN A 12 7.08 -0.18 3.54
N PRO A 13 6.26 0.62 4.24
CA PRO A 13 5.11 0.10 4.96
C PRO A 13 4.05 -0.46 3.99
N TRP A 14 3.31 -1.47 4.43
CA TRP A 14 2.16 -1.97 3.67
C TRP A 14 1.04 -0.92 3.61
N VAL A 15 0.37 -0.82 2.45
CA VAL A 15 -0.77 0.07 2.24
C VAL A 15 -2.04 -0.75 2.16
N ALA A 16 -3.08 -0.33 2.90
CA ALA A 16 -4.35 -1.02 2.93
C ALA A 16 -5.52 -0.05 3.10
N ALA A 17 -6.67 -0.38 2.51
CA ALA A 17 -7.92 0.29 2.81
C ALA A 17 -8.61 -0.38 4.00
N ILE A 18 -9.03 0.41 4.98
CA ILE A 18 -9.86 -0.06 6.09
C ILE A 18 -11.29 -0.26 5.58
N LEU A 19 -11.80 -1.48 5.69
CA LEU A 19 -13.17 -1.82 5.29
C LEU A 19 -14.14 -1.69 6.46
N CYS A 20 -13.76 -2.17 7.65
CA CYS A 20 -14.54 -1.98 8.87
C CYS A 20 -13.70 -2.21 10.13
N PHE A 21 -14.20 -1.70 11.26
CA PHE A 21 -13.64 -1.93 12.59
C PHE A 21 -14.39 -3.06 13.30
N SER A 22 -13.67 -3.83 14.12
CA SER A 22 -14.31 -4.75 15.06
C SER A 22 -15.14 -3.99 16.10
N HIS A 23 -16.09 -4.68 16.73
CA HIS A 23 -16.95 -4.09 17.77
C HIS A 23 -16.14 -3.43 18.91
N ASN A 24 -15.02 -4.03 19.31
CA ASN A 24 -14.13 -3.50 20.35
C ASN A 24 -13.02 -2.57 19.84
N LYS A 25 -13.00 -2.27 18.52
CA LYS A 25 -12.01 -1.43 17.84
C LYS A 25 -10.54 -1.85 18.03
N LYS A 26 -10.27 -3.09 18.46
CA LYS A 26 -8.91 -3.63 18.57
C LYS A 26 -8.39 -4.23 17.26
N LYS A 27 -9.30 -4.58 16.35
CA LYS A 27 -8.98 -5.16 15.05
C LYS A 27 -9.70 -4.42 13.94
N VAL A 28 -9.10 -4.44 12.76
CA VAL A 28 -9.68 -3.85 11.55
C VAL A 28 -9.64 -4.87 10.43
N MET A 29 -10.72 -4.95 9.66
CA MET A 29 -10.71 -5.66 8.40
C MET A 29 -10.16 -4.71 7.33
N VAL A 30 -9.14 -5.16 6.63
CA VAL A 30 -8.46 -4.38 5.59
C VAL A 30 -8.54 -5.09 4.25
N ARG A 31 -8.32 -4.32 3.18
CA ARG A 31 -7.97 -4.85 1.87
C ARG A 31 -6.62 -4.28 1.46
N TRP A 32 -5.71 -5.17 1.10
CA TRP A 32 -4.34 -4.82 0.77
C TRP A 32 -4.22 -4.23 -0.63
N PHE A 33 -3.38 -3.20 -0.74
CA PHE A 33 -2.80 -2.77 -2.01
C PHE A 33 -1.43 -3.44 -2.19
N TYR A 34 -1.09 -3.76 -3.44
CA TYR A 34 0.20 -4.33 -3.80
C TYR A 34 0.99 -3.33 -4.63
N ARG A 35 2.29 -3.21 -4.36
CA ARG A 35 3.21 -2.52 -5.25
C ARG A 35 3.61 -3.45 -6.39
N SER A 36 4.10 -2.87 -7.50
CA SER A 36 4.68 -3.65 -8.59
C SER A 36 5.78 -4.60 -8.11
N ASP A 37 6.61 -4.14 -7.18
CA ASP A 37 7.75 -4.92 -6.69
C ASP A 37 7.34 -6.10 -5.79
N ASP A 38 6.12 -6.05 -5.22
CA ASP A 38 5.59 -7.06 -4.31
C ASP A 38 4.85 -8.20 -5.07
N ALA A 39 4.64 -8.04 -6.38
CA ALA A 39 3.97 -9.03 -7.20
C ALA A 39 4.97 -9.96 -7.90
N LEU A 40 4.61 -11.25 -8.00
CA LEU A 40 5.50 -12.33 -8.43
C LEU A 40 5.98 -12.23 -9.89
N GLU A 41 5.30 -11.46 -10.72
CA GLU A 41 5.56 -11.38 -12.16
C GLU A 41 6.22 -10.06 -12.54
N LYS A 42 7.10 -10.09 -13.55
CA LYS A 42 7.77 -8.88 -14.04
C LYS A 42 6.71 -7.92 -14.59
N HIS A 43 6.54 -6.79 -13.90
CA HIS A 43 5.63 -5.76 -14.33
C HIS A 43 6.13 -5.06 -15.60
N PRO A 44 5.21 -4.64 -16.49
CA PRO A 44 5.54 -3.75 -17.58
C PRO A 44 6.29 -2.50 -17.12
N PRO A 45 7.16 -1.91 -17.96
CA PRO A 45 8.03 -0.79 -17.58
C PRO A 45 7.30 0.53 -17.29
N PHE A 46 5.97 0.53 -17.36
CA PHE A 46 5.13 1.72 -17.20
C PHE A 46 4.51 1.87 -15.81
N PHE A 47 4.75 0.93 -14.89
CA PHE A 47 4.29 1.08 -13.51
C PHE A 47 5.03 2.22 -12.82
N GLY A 48 4.29 3.15 -12.23
CA GLY A 48 4.88 4.24 -11.47
C GLY A 48 5.29 3.80 -10.06
N LYS A 49 6.21 4.56 -9.45
CA LYS A 49 6.72 4.28 -8.10
C LYS A 49 5.66 4.34 -6.99
N ASP A 50 4.60 5.13 -7.20
CA ASP A 50 3.53 5.35 -6.22
C ASP A 50 2.22 4.65 -6.65
N GLU A 51 2.29 3.81 -7.70
CA GLU A 51 1.15 3.06 -8.22
C GLU A 51 0.86 1.83 -7.36
N LEU A 52 -0.41 1.64 -7.03
CA LEU A 52 -0.89 0.58 -6.16
C LEU A 52 -1.97 -0.27 -6.84
N ILE A 53 -1.78 -1.59 -6.80
CA ILE A 53 -2.71 -2.55 -7.37
C ILE A 53 -3.77 -2.90 -6.33
N TRP A 54 -5.03 -2.57 -6.62
CA TRP A 54 -6.18 -2.95 -5.81
C TRP A 54 -6.62 -4.40 -6.11
N PHE A 55 -6.19 -5.33 -5.27
CA PHE A 55 -6.58 -6.73 -5.38
C PHE A 55 -7.67 -7.12 -4.36
N ASN A 56 -8.34 -8.25 -4.56
CA ASN A 56 -9.38 -8.74 -3.66
C ASN A 56 -8.83 -9.49 -2.43
N HIS A 57 -7.64 -9.15 -1.94
CA HIS A 57 -7.08 -9.75 -0.73
C HIS A 57 -7.55 -8.99 0.51
N ARG A 58 -8.37 -9.66 1.34
CA ARG A 58 -8.86 -9.12 2.60
C ARG A 58 -8.25 -9.88 3.77
N ASP A 59 -7.98 -9.15 4.85
CA ASP A 59 -7.45 -9.72 6.09
C ASP A 59 -7.95 -8.95 7.32
N THR A 60 -7.80 -9.52 8.52
CA THR A 60 -8.10 -8.86 9.79
C THR A 60 -6.82 -8.67 10.61
N VAL A 61 -6.41 -7.42 10.80
CA VAL A 61 -5.18 -7.06 11.52
C VAL A 61 -5.45 -6.33 12.82
N SER A 62 -4.45 -6.25 13.70
CA SER A 62 -4.54 -5.40 14.91
C SER A 62 -4.52 -3.92 14.51
N ILE A 63 -5.23 -3.07 15.26
CA ILE A 63 -5.15 -1.62 15.04
C ILE A 63 -3.74 -1.07 15.33
N ASP A 64 -2.99 -1.74 16.19
CA ASP A 64 -1.64 -1.33 16.60
C ASP A 64 -0.61 -1.45 15.46
N THR A 65 -0.95 -2.15 14.36
CA THR A 65 -0.06 -2.24 13.19
C THR A 65 -0.20 -1.04 12.25
N ILE A 66 -1.13 -0.13 12.51
CA ILE A 66 -1.32 1.08 11.69
C ILE A 66 -0.24 2.09 12.06
N LEU A 67 0.65 2.36 11.12
CA LEU A 67 1.75 3.33 11.29
C LEU A 67 1.31 4.78 11.06
N GLY A 68 0.30 4.98 10.21
CA GLY A 68 -0.16 6.31 9.81
C GLY A 68 -1.29 6.22 8.77
N LYS A 69 -1.68 7.38 8.24
CA LYS A 69 -2.66 7.50 7.16
C LYS A 69 -1.95 7.96 5.89
N CYS A 70 -2.41 7.48 4.74
CA CYS A 70 -2.01 7.93 3.41
C CYS A 70 -3.26 8.18 2.54
N ASN A 71 -3.07 8.75 1.36
CA ASN A 71 -4.09 8.97 0.35
C ASN A 71 -3.82 8.07 -0.85
N VAL A 72 -4.83 7.31 -1.28
CA VAL A 72 -4.79 6.57 -2.55
C VAL A 72 -5.83 7.23 -3.46
N HIS A 73 -5.33 7.94 -4.45
CA HIS A 73 -6.12 8.71 -5.40
C HIS A 73 -6.56 7.84 -6.57
N THR A 74 -7.54 8.29 -7.35
CA THR A 74 -7.64 7.79 -8.72
C THR A 74 -6.50 8.37 -9.56
N LEU A 75 -6.11 7.69 -10.66
CA LEU A 75 -5.08 8.20 -11.56
C LEU A 75 -5.35 9.64 -12.04
N ASP A 76 -6.62 9.97 -12.35
CA ASP A 76 -7.02 11.30 -12.81
C ASP A 76 -6.86 12.39 -11.72
N GLU A 77 -7.12 12.05 -10.45
CA GLU A 77 -6.91 12.96 -9.33
C GLU A 77 -5.43 13.15 -9.04
N TYR A 78 -4.66 12.06 -9.06
CA TYR A 78 -3.22 12.07 -8.78
C TYR A 78 -2.45 12.97 -9.75
N VAL A 79 -2.71 12.84 -11.07
CA VAL A 79 -2.03 13.67 -12.08
C VAL A 79 -2.38 15.15 -12.00
N LYS A 80 -3.45 15.52 -11.26
CA LYS A 80 -3.88 16.91 -11.03
C LYS A 80 -3.33 17.51 -9.75
N LEU A 81 -2.64 16.74 -8.90
CA LEU A 81 -2.03 17.26 -7.68
C LEU A 81 -0.98 18.32 -8.02
N GLN A 82 -1.07 19.48 -7.36
CA GLN A 82 -0.07 20.54 -7.50
C GLN A 82 1.30 20.12 -6.95
N MET A 83 1.29 19.27 -5.92
CA MET A 83 2.48 18.71 -5.29
C MET A 83 2.14 17.32 -4.79
N VAL A 84 2.98 16.35 -5.15
CA VAL A 84 2.90 14.97 -4.66
C VAL A 84 3.77 14.84 -3.42
N THR A 85 3.23 14.28 -2.34
CA THR A 85 3.96 13.99 -1.10
C THR A 85 4.27 12.50 -0.96
N TYR A 86 5.00 12.12 0.08
CA TYR A 86 5.29 10.70 0.36
C TYR A 86 4.06 9.91 0.85
N GLU A 87 2.95 10.59 1.13
CA GLU A 87 1.68 9.99 1.57
C GLU A 87 0.69 9.82 0.42
N ASP A 88 1.03 10.23 -0.81
CA ASP A 88 0.15 10.18 -1.96
C ASP A 88 0.50 9.01 -2.90
N TYR A 89 -0.48 8.14 -3.12
CA TYR A 89 -0.44 6.99 -4.03
C TYR A 89 -1.58 7.06 -5.04
N TYR A 90 -1.57 6.21 -6.06
CA TYR A 90 -2.66 6.13 -7.05
C TYR A 90 -2.91 4.72 -7.60
#